data_AF-A0A6J7L2Z3-F1
#
_entry.id   AF-A0A6J7L2Z3-F1
#
_cell.length_a   1.000
_cell.length_b   1.000
_cell.length_c   1.000
_cell.angle_alpha   90.00
_cell.angle_beta   90.00
_cell.angle_gamma   90.00
#
_symmetry.space_group_name_H-M   'P 1'
#
loop_
_entity.id
_entity.type
_entity.pdbx_description
1 polymer ?
#
loop_
_entity_poly.entity_id
_entity_poly.type
_entity_poly.pdbx_seq_one_letter_code
_entity_poly.pdbx_strand_id
1 'polypeptide(L)' 'MGWITSGGYAHYSGVSPALGYIPAALAVEGTTGFEIEIIGNMRPAHLQLEPVLDPSGSRMRA' A
#
# COMPACT_ATOMS: atom_id res chain seq x y z
N MET A 1 -3.81 14.87 1.00
CA MET A 1 -2.82 14.66 2.09
C MET A 1 -3.39 13.61 3.04
N GLY A 2 -2.65 12.52 3.27
CA GLY A 2 -3.06 11.37 4.09
C GLY A 2 -2.04 11.07 5.18
N TRP A 3 -2.21 9.96 5.89
CA TRP A 3 -1.29 9.56 6.97
C TRP A 3 -1.01 8.06 6.93
N ILE A 4 0.26 7.67 7.07
CA ILE A 4 0.68 6.27 7.20
C ILE A 4 0.59 5.85 8.67
N THR A 5 -0.09 4.75 8.95
CA THR A 5 -0.27 4.21 10.30
C THR A 5 0.68 3.06 10.59
N SER A 6 1.01 2.28 9.56
CA SER A 6 1.95 1.15 9.65
C SER A 6 2.64 0.93 8.32
N GLY A 7 3.87 0.41 8.35
CA GLY A 7 4.61 0.01 7.16
C GLY A 7 5.72 -0.96 7.51
N GLY A 8 6.26 -1.61 6.50
CA GLY A 8 7.35 -2.57 6.67
C GLY A 8 7.84 -3.12 5.34
N TYR A 9 8.68 -4.15 5.40
CA TYR A 9 9.13 -4.88 4.21
C TYR A 9 8.51 -6.28 4.21
N ALA A 10 7.70 -6.57 3.19
CA ALA A 10 7.08 -7.87 3.01
C ALA A 10 8.09 -8.81 2.32
N HIS A 11 8.94 -9.48 3.11
CA HIS A 11 10.02 -10.33 2.61
C HIS A 11 9.58 -11.40 1.59
N TYR A 12 8.39 -11.97 1.77
CA TYR A 12 7.87 -12.97 0.83
C TYR A 12 7.54 -12.37 -0.55
N SER A 13 6.96 -11.17 -0.60
CA SER A 13 6.55 -10.50 -1.84
C SER A 13 7.61 -9.53 -2.37
N GLY A 14 8.69 -9.27 -1.62
CA GLY A 14 9.81 -8.42 -2.04
C GLY A 14 9.50 -6.93 -2.11
N VAL A 15 8.41 -6.46 -1.49
CA VAL A 15 7.92 -5.07 -1.59
C VAL A 15 7.79 -4.40 -0.23
N SER A 16 7.73 -3.07 -0.21
CA SER A 16 7.50 -2.27 0.99
C SER A 16 6.05 -1.78 1.07
N PRO A 17 5.11 -2.53 1.69
CA PRO A 17 3.75 -2.06 1.88
C PRO A 17 3.67 -1.00 2.99
N ALA A 18 2.72 -0.08 2.83
CA ALA A 18 2.31 0.86 3.85
C ALA A 18 0.77 0.87 3.92
N LEU A 19 0.24 0.89 5.13
CA LEU A 19 -1.18 1.10 5.40
C LEU A 19 -1.37 2.52 5.91
N GLY A 20 -2.44 3.16 5.46
CA GLY A 20 -2.72 4.53 5.83
C GLY A 20 -4.09 4.99 5.41
N TYR A 21 -4.44 6.19 5.86
CA TYR A 21 -5.68 6.86 5.50
C TYR A 21 -5.42 7.90 4.43
N ILE A 22 -6.28 7.93 3.42
CA ILE A 22 -6.36 8.97 2.40
C ILE A 22 -7.81 9.46 2.29
N PRO A 23 -8.05 10.66 1.74
CA PRO A 23 -9.41 11.09 1.39
C PRO A 23 -10.13 10.05 0.52
N ALA A 24 -11.37 9.72 0.86
CA ALA A 24 -12.13 8.66 0.19
C ALA A 24 -12.25 8.86 -1.33
N ALA A 25 -12.36 10.10 -1.80
CA ALA A 25 -12.40 10.44 -3.22
C ALA A 25 -11.13 10.06 -3.99
N LEU A 26 -10.01 9.80 -3.31
CA LEU A 26 -8.73 9.37 -3.89
C LEU A 26 -8.51 7.85 -3.75
N ALA A 27 -9.37 7.14 -3.00
CA ALA A 27 -9.29 5.70 -2.81
C ALA A 27 -9.97 4.93 -3.96
N VAL A 28 -9.64 5.30 -5.19
CA VAL A 28 -10.25 4.76 -6.41
C VAL A 28 -9.15 4.17 -7.29
N GLU A 29 -9.45 3.03 -7.91
CA GLU A 29 -8.55 2.37 -8.86
C GLU A 29 -8.12 3.34 -9.98
N GLY A 30 -6.84 3.28 -10.37
CA GLY A 30 -6.26 4.17 -11.37
C GLY A 30 -5.86 5.55 -10.85
N THR A 31 -6.12 5.89 -9.58
CA THR A 31 -5.56 7.11 -8.99
C THR A 31 -4.04 6.97 -8.86
N THR A 32 -3.30 7.93 -9.42
CA THR A 32 -1.83 7.91 -9.48
C THR A 32 -1.23 9.19 -8.88
N GLY A 33 0.11 9.24 -8.78
CA GLY A 33 0.83 10.40 -8.28
C GLY A 33 0.94 10.47 -6.77
N PHE A 34 0.74 9.35 -6.06
CA PHE A 34 1.01 9.29 -4.63
C PHE A 34 2.52 9.27 -4.37
N GLU A 35 2.90 9.96 -3.31
CA GLU A 35 4.24 9.91 -2.74
C GLU A 35 4.13 9.74 -1.22
N ILE A 36 5.07 8.99 -0.66
CA ILE A 36 5.21 8.80 0.79
C ILE A 36 6.56 9.39 1.20
N GLU A 37 6.53 10.26 2.20
CA GLU A 37 7.75 10.79 2.80
C GLU A 37 8.37 9.73 3.73
N ILE A 38 9.65 9.42 3.50
CA ILE A 38 10.43 8.51 4.33
C ILE A 38 11.73 9.22 4.71
N ILE A 39 11.80 9.71 5.95
CA ILE A 39 12.98 10.40 6.51
C ILE A 39 13.42 11.55 5.58
N GLY A 40 12.48 12.45 5.27
CA GLY A 40 12.69 13.62 4.41
C GLY A 40 12.76 13.34 2.91
N ASN A 41 12.61 12.08 2.48
CA ASN A 41 12.66 11.72 1.07
C ASN A 41 11.27 11.31 0.56
N MET A 42 10.76 12.02 -0.44
CA MET A 42 9.54 11.62 -1.14
C MET A 42 9.84 10.39 -2.01
N ARG A 43 9.07 9.32 -1.79
CA ARG A 43 9.16 8.07 -2.54
C ARG A 43 7.85 7.83 -3.30
N PRO A 44 7.89 7.54 -4.61
CA PRO A 44 6.70 7.20 -5.37
C PRO A 44 5.97 6.01 -4.75
N ALA A 45 4.65 6.10 -4.69
CA ALA A 45 3.78 5.05 -4.20
C ALA A 45 2.59 4.87 -5.17
N HIS A 46 2.00 3.68 -5.13
CA HIS A 46 0.78 3.37 -5.85
C HIS A 46 -0.27 2.84 -4.88
N LEU A 47 -1.54 3.07 -5.20
CA LEU A 47 -2.63 2.53 -4.41
C LEU A 47 -2.68 1.01 -4.61
N GLN A 48 -2.62 0.26 -3.51
CA GLN A 48 -2.70 -1.19 -3.49
C GLN A 48 -4.03 -1.59 -2.86
N LEU A 49 -5.01 -1.95 -3.71
CA LEU A 49 -6.39 -2.24 -3.28
C LEU A 49 -6.55 -3.69 -2.76
N GLU A 50 -5.72 -4.60 -3.24
CA GLU A 50 -5.74 -6.01 -2.83
C GLU A 50 -4.54 -6.37 -1.97
N PRO A 51 -4.62 -7.43 -1.14
CA PRO A 51 -3.45 -7.95 -0.45
C PRO A 51 -2.31 -8.28 -1.43
N VAL A 52 -1.09 -7.89 -1.09
CA VAL A 52 0.13 -8.19 -1.88
C VAL A 52 0.49 -9.68 -1.92
N LEU A 53 -0.21 -10.51 -1.15
CA LEU A 53 -0.02 -11.95 -1.07
C LEU A 53 -1.36 -12.65 -0.89
N ASP A 54 -1.61 -13.66 -1.73
CA ASP A 54 -2.81 -14.51 -1.69
C ASP A 54 -4.12 -13.69 -1.59
N PRO A 55 -4.41 -12.80 -2.55
CA PRO A 55 -5.61 -11.97 -2.52
C PRO A 55 -6.91 -12.79 -2.51
N SER A 56 -6.88 -14.00 -3.09
CA SER A 56 -8.00 -14.93 -3.04
C SER A 56 -8.14 -15.66 -1.70
N GLY A 57 -7.12 -15.64 -0.83
CA GLY A 57 -7.07 -16.38 0.43
C GLY A 57 -7.09 -17.90 0.24
N SER A 58 -6.67 -18.39 -0.93
CA SER A 58 -6.74 -19.80 -1.31
C SER A 58 -5.87 -20.69 -0.42
N ARG A 59 -4.73 -20.20 0.06
CA ARG A 59 -3.77 -21.00 0.83
C ARG A 59 -4.29 -21.38 2.21
N MET A 60 -5.18 -20.57 2.78
CA MET A 60 -5.80 -20.82 4.09
C MET A 60 -7.01 -21.77 4.00
N ARG A 61 -7.61 -21.94 2.81
CA ARG A 61 -8.86 -22.70 2.62
C ARG A 61 -8.66 -24.09 1.97
N ALA A 62 -7.42 -24.49 1.71
CA ALA A 62 -7.06 -25.78 1.13
C ALA A 62 -7.07 -26.91 2.17
#